data_AF-A0A1I0GU82-F1
#
_entry.id   AF-A0A1I0GU82-F1
#
_cell.length_a   1.000
_cell.length_b   1.000
_cell.length_c   1.000
_cell.angle_alpha   90.00
_cell.angle_beta   90.00
_cell.angle_gamma   90.00
#
_symmetry.space_group_name_H-M   'P 1'
#
loop_
_entity.id
_entity.type
_entity.pdbx_description
1 polymer ?
#
loop_
_entity_poly.entity_id
_entity_poly.type
_entity_poly.pdbx_seq_one_letter_code
_entity_poly.pdbx_strand_id
1 'polypeptide(L)' 'MQIDAKTVIDAQTAYRAMEIFLEAYWQRVGKPGELAMLLSDIHMSSDGQSSDPAQWFDWLNALGAAIRERR' A
#
# COMPACT_ATOMS: atom_id res chain seq x y z
N MET A 1 -7.67 -15.26 -7.38
CA MET A 1 -8.58 -14.17 -7.76
C MET A 1 -8.03 -13.55 -9.03
N GLN A 2 -8.73 -13.72 -10.15
CA GLN A 2 -8.21 -13.28 -11.45
C GLN A 2 -8.71 -11.86 -11.72
N ILE A 3 -7.75 -10.94 -11.84
CA ILE A 3 -7.91 -9.50 -12.03
C ILE A 3 -7.68 -9.25 -13.54
N ASP A 4 -8.71 -8.90 -14.32
CA ASP A 4 -8.60 -8.64 -15.78
C ASP A 4 -8.91 -7.18 -16.16
N ALA A 5 -8.95 -6.80 -17.45
CA ALA A 5 -9.13 -5.41 -17.90
C ALA A 5 -10.29 -4.62 -17.23
N LYS A 6 -11.24 -5.33 -16.59
CA LYS A 6 -12.38 -4.86 -15.80
C LYS A 6 -12.12 -4.70 -14.29
N THR A 7 -10.90 -4.91 -13.82
CA THR A 7 -10.55 -4.86 -12.38
C THR A 7 -9.91 -3.54 -12.00
N VAL A 8 -10.76 -2.52 -12.01
CA VAL A 8 -10.50 -1.28 -11.28
C VAL A 8 -10.39 -1.62 -9.81
N ILE A 9 -9.23 -1.38 -9.24
CA ILE A 9 -9.01 -1.32 -7.81
C ILE A 9 -8.83 0.17 -7.49
N ASP A 10 -9.59 0.68 -6.53
CA ASP A 10 -9.43 2.05 -6.06
C ASP A 10 -8.10 2.22 -5.31
N ALA A 11 -7.67 3.46 -5.12
CA ALA A 11 -6.38 3.76 -4.52
C ALA A 11 -6.25 3.20 -3.09
N GLN A 12 -7.33 3.14 -2.31
CA GLN A 12 -7.32 2.63 -0.94
C GLN A 12 -7.16 1.11 -0.94
N THR A 13 -7.87 0.42 -1.83
CA THR A 13 -7.76 -1.04 -1.96
C THR A 13 -6.34 -1.45 -2.40
N ALA A 14 -5.73 -0.72 -3.34
CA ALA A 14 -4.34 -0.98 -3.72
C ALA A 14 -3.36 -0.68 -2.57
N TYR A 15 -3.60 0.37 -1.79
CA TYR A 15 -2.79 0.71 -0.62
C TYR A 15 -2.86 -0.40 0.44
N ARG A 16 -4.07 -0.85 0.75
CA ARG A 16 -4.29 -1.92 1.71
C ARG A 16 -3.67 -3.24 1.27
N ALA A 17 -3.71 -3.54 -0.03
CA ALA A 17 -3.03 -4.72 -0.58
C ALA A 17 -1.51 -4.64 -0.39
N MET A 18 -0.91 -3.46 -0.58
CA MET A 18 0.51 -3.21 -0.33
C MET A 18 0.87 -3.42 1.14
N GLU A 19 0.09 -2.89 2.08
CA GLU A 19 0.31 -3.11 3.51
C GLU A 19 0.28 -4.59 3.89
N ILE A 20 -0.77 -5.31 3.47
CA ILE A 20 -0.94 -6.74 3.75
C ILE A 20 0.27 -7.53 3.25
N PHE A 21 0.78 -7.18 2.06
CA PHE A 21 1.96 -7.81 1.49
C PHE A 21 3.21 -7.55 2.33
N LEU A 22 3.46 -6.30 2.73
CA LEU A 22 4.63 -5.94 3.53
C LEU A 22 4.57 -6.55 4.94
N GLU A 23 3.40 -6.60 5.56
CA GLU A 23 3.20 -7.24 6.85
C GLU A 23 3.52 -8.74 6.78
N ALA A 24 3.00 -9.43 5.76
CA ALA A 24 3.30 -10.85 5.52
C ALA A 24 4.81 -11.08 5.29
N TYR A 25 5.47 -10.18 4.56
CA TYR A 25 6.91 -10.22 4.35
C TYR A 25 7.68 -10.04 5.65
N TRP A 26 7.34 -9.02 6.44
CA TRP A 26 7.96 -8.71 7.73
C TRP A 26 7.90 -9.90 8.70
N GLN A 27 6.75 -10.57 8.79
CA GLN A 27 6.59 -11.79 9.57
C GLN A 27 7.52 -12.91 9.08
N ARG A 28 7.65 -13.08 7.77
CA ARG A 28 8.46 -14.14 7.15
C ARG A 28 9.97 -13.95 7.37
N VAL A 29 10.46 -12.71 7.40
CA VAL A 29 11.90 -12.42 7.49
C VAL A 29 12.38 -12.16 8.93
N GLY A 30 11.58 -12.52 9.93
CA GLY A 30 12.00 -12.44 11.33
C GLY A 30 11.82 -11.05 11.95
N LYS A 31 10.92 -10.23 11.41
CA LYS A 31 10.49 -8.95 11.98
C LYS A 31 11.59 -7.90 12.23
N PRO A 32 12.39 -7.53 11.20
CA PRO A 32 13.41 -6.50 11.36
C PRO A 32 12.78 -5.15 11.74
N GLY A 33 13.53 -4.36 12.51
CA GLY A 33 13.08 -3.11 13.09
C GLY A 33 12.74 -2.04 12.05
N GLU A 34 13.53 -1.91 10.97
CA GLU A 34 13.26 -0.89 9.94
C GLU A 34 11.92 -1.10 9.24
N LEU A 35 11.57 -2.37 8.97
CA LEU A 35 10.26 -2.70 8.40
C LEU A 35 9.13 -2.50 9.40
N ALA A 36 9.37 -2.70 10.71
CA ALA A 36 8.36 -2.42 11.72
C ALA A 36 8.05 -0.91 11.79
N MET A 37 9.07 -0.06 11.68
CA MET A 37 8.89 1.40 11.61
C MET A 37 8.09 1.79 10.37
N LEU A 38 8.49 1.29 9.19
CA LEU A 38 7.75 1.55 7.95
C LEU A 38 6.29 1.10 8.04
N LEU A 39 6.03 -0.11 8.55
CA LEU A 39 4.67 -0.64 8.72
C LEU A 39 3.83 0.22 9.67
N SER A 40 4.44 0.79 10.71
CA SER A 40 3.78 1.72 11.62
C SER A 40 3.43 3.03 10.91
N ASP A 41 4.33 3.56 10.08
CA ASP A 41 4.16 4.83 9.37
C ASP A 41 3.12 4.75 8.25
N ILE A 42 3.04 3.61 7.57
CA ILE A 42 2.11 3.44 6.45
C ILE A 42 0.71 3.00 6.90
N HIS A 43 0.52 2.54 8.13
CA HIS A 43 -0.73 1.93 8.56
C HIS A 43 -1.98 2.80 8.29
N MET A 44 -2.91 2.25 7.50
CA MET A 44 -4.19 2.85 7.19
C MET A 44 -5.13 2.75 8.39
N SER A 45 -5.66 3.89 8.81
CA SER A 45 -6.69 3.95 9.84
C SER A 45 -8.01 3.39 9.32
N SER A 46 -8.94 3.13 10.24
CA SER A 46 -10.24 2.52 9.97
C SER A 46 -11.14 3.33 9.03
N ASP A 47 -10.82 4.60 8.78
CA ASP A 47 -11.50 5.51 7.86
C ASP A 47 -10.96 5.45 6.42
N GLY A 48 -10.01 4.55 6.14
CA GLY A 48 -9.48 4.34 4.79
C GLY A 48 -8.47 5.39 4.33
N GLN A 49 -7.93 6.17 5.25
CA GLN A 49 -6.83 7.10 4.99
C GLN A 49 -5.60 6.66 5.78
N SER A 50 -4.40 6.99 5.28
CA SER A 50 -3.21 6.81 6.10
C SER A 50 -3.28 7.75 7.30
N SER A 51 -2.79 7.27 8.45
CA SER A 51 -2.64 8.10 9.66
C SER A 51 -1.72 9.31 9.44
N ASP A 52 -0.90 9.28 8.38
CA ASP A 52 -0.09 10.39 7.88
C ASP A 52 -0.59 10.84 6.49
N PRO A 53 -1.15 12.07 6.36
CA PRO A 53 -1.56 12.62 5.07
C PRO A 53 -0.44 12.65 4.01
N ALA A 54 0.82 12.85 4.42
CA ALA A 54 1.95 12.89 3.49
C ALA A 54 2.16 11.53 2.81
N GLN A 55 2.11 10.44 3.59
CA GLN A 55 2.21 9.07 3.09
C GLN A 55 1.08 8.73 2.10
N TRP A 56 -0.13 9.24 2.35
CA TRP A 56 -1.23 9.09 1.42
C TRP A 56 -0.99 9.81 0.07
N PHE A 57 -0.45 11.03 0.10
CA PHE A 57 -0.11 11.74 -1.14
C PHE A 57 1.03 11.05 -1.91
N ASP A 58 2.06 10.58 -1.22
CA ASP A 58 3.17 9.83 -1.83
C ASP A 58 2.66 8.55 -2.51
N TRP A 59 1.71 7.86 -1.88
CA TRP A 59 1.03 6.73 -2.48
C TRP A 59 0.27 7.09 -3.77
N LEU A 60 -0.55 8.15 -3.75
CA LEU A 60 -1.30 8.57 -4.93
C LEU A 60 -0.37 8.95 -6.09
N ASN A 61 0.78 9.58 -5.79
CA ASN A 61 1.81 9.89 -6.77
C ASN A 61 2.41 8.63 -7.39
N ALA A 62 2.76 7.64 -6.55
CA ALA A 62 3.28 6.35 -6.99
C ALA A 62 2.27 5.58 -7.85
N LEU A 63 1.00 5.52 -7.43
CA LEU A 63 -0.08 4.88 -8.19
C LEU A 63 -0.29 5.57 -9.55
N GLY A 64 -0.28 6.91 -9.57
CA GLY A 64 -0.37 7.69 -10.80
C GLY A 64 0.78 7.40 -11.77
N ALA A 65 2.00 7.23 -11.26
CA ALA A 65 3.16 6.83 -12.06
C ALA A 65 2.98 5.43 -12.65
N ALA A 66 2.60 4.45 -11.83
CA ALA A 66 2.37 3.07 -12.28
C ALA A 66 1.24 2.96 -13.33
N ILE A 67 0.18 3.77 -13.21
CA ILE A 67 -0.89 3.84 -14.22
C ILE A 67 -0.36 4.39 -15.55
N ARG A 68 0.53 5.39 -15.52
CA ARG A 68 1.13 5.96 -16.73
C ARG A 68 2.06 4.97 -17.44
N GLU A 69 2.84 4.18 -16.69
CA GLU A 69 3.71 3.14 -17.27
C GLU A 69 2.95 2.02 -18.01
N ARG A 70 1.68 1.79 -17.65
CA ARG A 70 0.83 0.80 -18.33
C ARG A 70 0.22 1.30 -19.64
N ARG A 71 0.31 2.59 -19.95
CA ARG A 71 -0.24 3.21 -21.16
C ARG A 71 0.78 3.23 -22.27
#